data_AF-A0AA51L6I9-F1
#
_entry.id   AF-A0AA51L6I9-F1
#
_cell.length_a   1.000
_cell.length_b   1.000
_cell.length_c   1.000
_cell.angle_alpha   90.00
_cell.angle_beta   90.00
_cell.angle_gamma   90.00
#
_symmetry.space_group_name_H-M   'P 1'
#
loop_
_entity.id
_entity.type
_entity.pdbx_description
1 polymer ?
#
loop_
_entity_poly.entity_id
_entity_poly.type
_entity_poly.pdbx_seq_one_letter_code
_entity_poly.pdbx_strand_id
1 'polypeptide(L)' 'MYSIEINGNLSLATMELREDSIIVEGVGSYEAETVFFEVLRKCEASFLAVDLEKNRFGWLKPIKERKFV' A
#
# COMPACT_ATOMS: atom_id res chain seq x y z
N MET A 1 -8.84 11.20 4.51
CA MET A 1 -7.59 11.44 3.78
C MET A 1 -6.48 11.60 4.80
N TYR A 2 -5.48 10.73 4.78
CA TYR A 2 -4.29 10.75 5.63
C TYR A 2 -3.08 11.07 4.78
N SER A 3 -2.19 11.95 5.23
CA SER A 3 -0.95 12.28 4.54
C SER A 3 0.23 12.09 5.47
N ILE A 4 1.34 11.57 4.94
CA ILE A 4 2.61 11.48 5.65
C ILE A 4 3.68 12.15 4.81
N GLU A 5 4.63 12.79 5.49
CA GLU A 5 5.81 13.38 4.89
C GLU A 5 7.04 12.81 5.61
N ILE A 6 7.89 12.14 4.85
CA ILE A 6 9.16 11.58 5.32
C ILE A 6 10.29 12.41 4.71
N ASN A 7 11.28 12.76 5.53
CA ASN A 7 12.43 13.58 5.15
C ASN A 7 12.06 14.97 4.56
N GLY A 8 11.14 15.70 5.21
CA GLY A 8 10.98 17.15 5.03
C GLY A 8 10.73 17.64 3.60
N ASN A 9 9.96 16.88 2.81
CA ASN A 9 9.49 17.07 1.41
C ASN A 9 10.08 16.12 0.35
N LEU A 10 10.94 15.17 0.71
CA LEU A 10 11.48 14.22 -0.27
C LEU A 10 10.57 13.01 -0.56
N SER A 11 9.73 12.65 0.41
CA SER A 11 8.79 11.54 0.29
C SER A 11 7.46 11.91 0.93
N LEU A 12 6.51 12.31 0.11
CA LEU A 12 5.12 12.45 0.51
C LEU A 12 4.38 11.15 0.17
N ALA A 13 3.45 10.73 1.01
CA ALA A 13 2.45 9.78 0.58
C ALA A 13 1.09 10.11 1.20
N THR A 14 0.04 9.86 0.44
CA THR A 14 -1.33 10.20 0.77
C THR A 14 -2.18 8.94 0.65
N MET A 15 -3.02 8.70 1.65
CA MET A 15 -3.93 7.58 1.71
C MET A 15 -5.37 8.08 1.85
N GLU A 16 -6.21 7.66 0.94
CA GLU A 16 -7.65 7.88 0.97
C GLU A 16 -8.35 6.55 1.22
N LEU A 17 -9.06 6.46 2.34
CA LEU A 17 -9.97 5.36 2.62
C LEU A 17 -11.33 5.70 2.01
N ARG A 18 -11.81 4.83 1.12
CA ARG A 18 -13.19 4.81 0.62
C ARG A 18 -13.93 3.62 1.23
N GLU A 19 -15.24 3.56 1.03
CA GLU A 19 -16.09 2.49 1.58
C GLU A 19 -15.69 1.09 1.05
N ASP A 20 -15.32 1.00 -0.24
CA ASP A 20 -14.98 -0.27 -0.90
C ASP A 20 -13.50 -0.42 -1.28
N SER A 21 -12.69 0.62 -1.12
CA SER A 21 -11.29 0.62 -1.56
C SER A 21 -10.41 1.59 -0.80
N ILE A 22 -9.10 1.37 -0.86
CA ILE A 22 -8.10 2.25 -0.27
C ILE A 22 -7.18 2.69 -1.39
N ILE A 23 -7.07 4.00 -1.58
CA ILE A 23 -6.18 4.61 -2.56
C ILE A 23 -4.95 5.10 -1.81
N VAL A 24 -3.77 4.71 -2.26
CA VAL A 24 -2.49 5.19 -1.72
C VAL A 24 -1.71 5.80 -2.88
N GLU A 25 -1.28 7.05 -2.72
CA GLU A 25 -0.52 7.81 -3.70
C GLU A 25 0.78 8.29 -3.05
N GLY A 26 1.94 7.83 -3.55
CA GLY A 26 3.23 8.35 -3.17
C GLY A 26 3.73 9.41 -4.14
N VAL A 27 4.27 10.49 -3.60
CA VAL A 27 5.01 11.50 -4.35
C VAL A 27 6.43 11.56 -3.77
N GLY A 28 7.40 10.93 -4.44
CA GLY A 28 8.80 10.93 -4.02
C GLY A 28 9.39 9.51 -3.89
N SER A 29 10.15 9.25 -2.82
CA SER A 29 10.74 7.92 -2.55
C SER A 29 9.69 6.92 -2.05
N TYR A 30 9.83 5.66 -2.46
CA TYR A 30 9.01 4.49 -2.10
C TYR A 30 8.87 4.24 -0.59
N GLU A 31 9.68 4.87 0.26
CA GLU A 31 9.60 4.70 1.71
C GLU A 31 8.23 5.12 2.26
N ALA A 32 7.68 6.24 1.80
CA ALA A 32 6.40 6.74 2.31
C ALA A 32 5.22 5.86 1.91
N GLU A 33 5.20 5.33 0.68
CA GLU A 33 4.19 4.35 0.25
C GLU A 33 4.31 3.05 1.05
N THR A 34 5.54 2.61 1.31
CA THR A 34 5.82 1.37 2.03
C THR A 34 5.29 1.41 3.47
N VAL A 35 5.26 2.59 4.12
CA VAL A 35 4.65 2.76 5.45
C VAL A 35 3.16 2.45 5.44
N PHE A 36 2.42 2.90 4.42
CA PHE A 36 0.99 2.58 4.31
C PHE A 36 0.78 1.08 4.09
N PHE A 37 1.56 0.46 3.22
CA PHE A 37 1.54 -0.98 3.01
C PHE A 37 1.85 -1.77 4.30
N GLU A 38 2.79 -1.29 5.12
CA GLU A 38 3.13 -1.84 6.43
C GLU A 38 2.01 -1.76 7.47
N VAL A 39 1.14 -0.75 7.37
CA VAL A 39 -0.05 -0.61 8.23
C VAL A 39 -1.19 -1.47 7.69
N LEU A 40 -1.43 -1.44 6.37
CA LEU A 40 -2.47 -2.23 5.72
C LEU A 40 -2.28 -3.73 5.96
N ARG A 41 -1.05 -4.23 5.86
CA ARG A 41 -0.73 -5.65 6.16
C ARG A 41 -1.03 -6.06 7.62
N LYS A 42 -1.07 -5.10 8.56
CA LYS A 42 -1.37 -5.35 9.98
C LYS A 42 -2.89 -5.35 10.24
N CYS A 43 -3.66 -4.58 9.47
CA CYS A 43 -5.12 -4.59 9.54
C CYS A 43 -5.69 -5.88 8.95
N GLU A 44 -5.40 -6.18 7.69
CA GLU A 44 -5.82 -7.44 7.06
C GLU A 44 -4.80 -7.94 6.03
N ALA A 45 -4.77 -9.25 5.86
CA ALA A 45 -3.86 -9.96 4.96
C ALA A 45 -4.33 -10.00 3.49
N SER A 46 -5.60 -9.68 3.24
CA SER A 46 -6.29 -9.93 1.98
C SER A 46 -6.42 -8.68 1.10
N PHE A 47 -5.58 -7.67 1.34
CA PHE A 47 -5.57 -6.48 0.49
C PHE A 47 -4.75 -6.71 -0.78
N LEU A 48 -5.39 -6.49 -1.92
CA LEU A 48 -4.77 -6.47 -3.24
C LEU A 48 -4.30 -5.05 -3.53
N ALA A 49 -2.98 -4.86 -3.64
CA ALA A 49 -2.41 -3.63 -4.17
C ALA A 49 -2.40 -3.70 -5.70
N VAL A 50 -2.97 -2.69 -6.35
CA VAL A 50 -2.99 -2.56 -7.81
C VAL A 50 -2.46 -1.18 -8.18
N ASP A 51 -1.33 -1.16 -8.86
CA ASP A 51 -0.71 0.02 -9.45
C ASP A 51 -0.99 -0.03 -10.96
N LEU A 52 -1.92 0.81 -11.42
CA LEU A 52 -2.33 0.90 -12.82
C LEU A 52 -1.28 1.60 -13.69
N GLU A 53 -0.47 2.50 -13.13
CA GLU A 53 0.55 3.24 -13.89
C GLU A 53 1.73 2.34 -14.24
N LYS A 54 2.21 1.57 -13.26
CA LYS A 54 3.32 0.61 -13.45
C LYS A 54 2.83 -0.77 -13.84
N ASN A 55 1.52 -0.95 -13.98
CA ASN A 55 0.87 -2.22 -14.32
C ASN A 55 1.31 -3.37 -13.39
N ARG A 56 1.47 -3.04 -12.10
CA ARG A 56 1.92 -3.96 -11.06
C ARG A 56 0.77 -4.27 -10.14
N PHE A 57 0.56 -5.54 -9.84
CA PHE A 57 -0.42 -5.98 -8.87
C PHE A 57 0.24 -6.96 -7.92
N GLY A 58 -0.11 -6.88 -6.64
CA GLY A 58 0.52 -7.70 -5.61
C GLY A 58 -0.34 -7.73 -4.35
N TRP A 59 -0.45 -8.92 -3.76
CA TRP A 59 -1.07 -9.06 -2.45
C TRP A 59 -0.12 -8.55 -1.37
N LEU A 60 -0.62 -7.68 -0.48
CA LEU A 60 0.18 -7.09 0.61
C LEU A 60 0.71 -8.13 1.61
N LYS A 61 -0.01 -9.25 1.72
CA LYS A 61 0.48 -10.48 2.31
C LYS A 61 0.28 -11.55 1.26
N PRO A 62 1.30 -12.36 0.90
CA PRO A 62 1.02 -13.52 0.08
C PRO A 62 -0.02 -14.35 0.84
N ILE A 63 -1.19 -14.54 0.23
CA ILE A 63 -2.06 -15.66 0.59
C ILE A 63 -1.14 -16.86 0.40
N LYS A 64 -0.63 -17.42 1.50
CA LYS A 64 0.12 -18.67 1.43
C LYS A 64 -0.81 -19.63 0.72
N GLU A 65 -0.50 -19.98 -0.52
CA GLU A 65 -1.01 -21.20 -1.12
C GLU A 65 -0.74 -22.28 -0.08
N ARG A 66 -1.81 -22.76 0.59
CA ARG A 66 -1.73 -24.05 1.25
C ARG A 66 -1.45 -25.03 0.12
N LYS A 67 -0.17 -25.39 -0.05
CA LYS A 67 0.18 -26.63 -0.72
C LYS A 67 -0.46 -27.74 0.09
N PHE A 68 -1.59 -28.24 -0.38
CA PHE A 68 -2.03 -29.59 -0.05
C PHE A 68 -1.16 -30.54 -0.88
N VAL A 69 0.02 -30.91 -0.36
CA VAL A 69 0.76 -32.13 -0.71
C VAL A 69 1.77 -32.43 0.39
#